data_AF-A0A8T2VQ12-F1
#
_entry.id   AF-A0A8T2VQ12-F1
#
_cell.length_a   1.000
_cell.length_b   1.000
_cell.length_c   1.000
_cell.angle_alpha   90.00
_cell.angle_beta   90.00
_cell.angle_gamma   90.00
#
_symmetry.space_group_name_H-M   'P 1'
#
loop_
_entity.id
_entity.type
_entity.pdbx_description
1 polymer ?
#
loop_
_entity_poly.entity_id
_entity_poly.type
_entity_poly.pdbx_seq_one_letter_code
_entity_poly.pdbx_strand_id
1 'polypeptide(L)'
;MNLRYRDERAFLPLAALGKVRTGLEGPGLTKYQKLGYCLALVGGRYTWARLQMFSAFRRWGDSAQSTWRHTAWIWLQKAENVYKAASFINLLIFLRTGRYRSLIERLLNARLVYERPNMSRTVSFEYMNRQLVWHEFSELLLLILPLLNITSIKKALTFPFSSEQMSKVKLKENACPICEQCPITITYVAHPCQHQYCYYCLRTRCIANPSFRCVKCNEQVLAMQRLPTEEKAK
;
A
#
# COMPACT_ATOMS: atom_id res chain seq x y z
N MET A 1 -11.26 19.85 1.94
CA MET A 1 -10.95 20.11 3.36
C MET A 1 -12.25 20.20 4.13
N ASN A 2 -12.38 19.54 5.28
CA ASN A 2 -13.61 19.48 6.07
C ASN A 2 -13.57 20.46 7.26
N LEU A 3 -13.11 21.70 7.04
CA LEU A 3 -12.90 22.69 8.09
C LEU A 3 -13.46 24.02 7.64
N ARG A 4 -14.26 24.66 8.51
CA ARG A 4 -14.87 25.96 8.27
C ARG A 4 -14.68 26.89 9.45
N TYR A 5 -14.55 28.18 9.17
CA TYR A 5 -14.53 29.22 10.21
C TYR A 5 -15.96 29.61 10.61
N ARG A 6 -16.23 29.54 11.92
CA ARG A 6 -17.50 29.93 12.54
C ARG A 6 -17.28 31.14 13.45
N ASP A 7 -18.25 32.06 13.44
CA ASP A 7 -18.28 33.18 14.36
C ASP A 7 -18.85 32.75 15.72
N GLU A 8 -18.00 32.71 16.75
CA GLU A 8 -18.45 32.33 18.09
C GLU A 8 -19.30 33.42 18.76
N ARG A 9 -19.20 34.70 18.35
CA ARG A 9 -20.02 35.79 18.94
C ARG A 9 -21.50 35.61 18.60
N ALA A 10 -21.78 35.26 17.36
CA ALA A 10 -23.13 34.96 16.91
C ALA A 10 -23.60 33.57 17.38
N PHE A 11 -22.69 32.61 17.52
CA PHE A 11 -23.01 31.24 17.94
C PHE A 11 -23.36 31.10 19.43
N LEU A 12 -22.63 31.73 20.34
CA LEU A 12 -22.86 31.63 21.79
C LEU A 12 -24.32 31.92 22.22
N PRO A 13 -24.99 32.99 21.76
CA PRO A 13 -26.39 33.23 22.12
C PRO A 13 -27.36 32.21 21.48
N LEU A 14 -27.08 31.74 20.26
CA LEU A 14 -27.88 30.68 19.60
C LEU A 14 -27.78 29.35 20.36
N ALA A 15 -26.59 29.02 20.85
CA ALA A 15 -26.34 27.83 21.66
C ALA A 15 -27.02 27.93 23.03
N ALA A 16 -26.96 29.09 23.69
CA ALA A 16 -27.63 29.32 24.97
C ALA A 16 -29.17 29.21 24.87
N LEU A 17 -29.74 29.57 23.72
CA LEU A 17 -31.18 29.44 23.43
C LEU A 17 -31.60 28.02 23.00
N GLY A 18 -30.69 27.04 23.01
CA GLY A 18 -31.00 25.66 22.61
C GLY A 18 -31.33 25.48 21.11
N LYS A 19 -31.05 26.49 20.27
CA LYS A 19 -31.34 26.46 18.82
C LYS A 19 -30.29 25.71 18.00
N VAL A 20 -29.33 25.08 18.66
CA VAL A 20 -28.21 24.37 18.05
C VAL A 20 -28.30 22.89 18.41
N ARG A 21 -28.45 22.01 17.41
CA ARG A 21 -28.63 20.56 17.66
C ARG A 21 -27.32 19.81 17.80
N THR A 22 -26.37 20.10 16.92
CA THR A 22 -25.13 19.33 16.76
C THR A 22 -23.90 19.99 17.36
N GLY A 23 -24.01 21.23 17.85
CA GLY A 23 -22.89 22.04 18.31
C GLY A 23 -21.93 22.49 17.19
N LEU A 24 -22.18 22.08 15.94
CA LEU A 24 -21.37 22.35 14.75
C LEU A 24 -22.04 23.34 13.81
N GLU A 25 -23.36 23.46 13.89
CA GLU A 25 -24.17 24.49 13.24
C GLU A 25 -23.74 25.90 13.67
N GLY A 26 -24.00 26.89 12.83
CA GLY A 26 -23.79 28.30 13.16
C GLY A 26 -23.40 29.13 11.94
N PRO A 27 -23.60 30.45 12.03
CA PRO A 27 -23.25 31.38 10.97
C PRO A 27 -21.73 31.39 10.72
N GLY A 28 -21.36 31.45 9.44
CA GLY A 28 -19.98 31.66 9.04
C GLY A 28 -19.48 33.06 9.40
N LEU A 29 -18.18 33.27 9.20
CA LEU A 29 -17.52 34.52 9.54
C LEU A 29 -18.14 35.73 8.80
N THR A 30 -18.38 36.84 9.52
CA THR A 30 -18.92 38.08 8.93
C THR A 30 -17.96 38.72 7.93
N LYS A 31 -18.46 39.55 7.00
CA LYS A 31 -17.61 40.24 6.00
C LYS A 31 -16.50 41.07 6.67
N TYR A 32 -16.82 41.76 7.75
CA TYR A 32 -15.86 42.55 8.53
C TYR A 32 -14.83 41.68 9.26
N GLN A 33 -15.22 40.56 9.84
CA GLN A 33 -14.27 39.63 10.45
C GLN A 33 -13.35 38.98 9.41
N LYS A 34 -13.87 38.66 8.21
CA LYS A 34 -13.03 38.16 7.10
C LYS A 34 -12.00 39.20 6.67
N LEU A 35 -12.42 40.46 6.50
CA LEU A 35 -11.53 41.56 6.18
C LEU A 35 -10.50 41.79 7.29
N GLY A 36 -10.95 41.84 8.55
CA GLY A 36 -10.07 42.00 9.71
C GLY A 36 -9.08 40.85 9.85
N TYR A 37 -9.50 39.61 9.58
CA TYR A 37 -8.61 38.45 9.57
C TYR A 37 -7.55 38.56 8.47
N CYS A 38 -7.95 38.93 7.26
CA CYS A 38 -7.04 39.14 6.14
C CYS A 38 -6.04 40.28 6.41
N LEU A 39 -6.52 41.42 6.88
CA LEU A 39 -5.70 42.57 7.25
C LEU A 39 -4.73 42.25 8.39
N ALA A 40 -5.17 41.53 9.42
CA ALA A 40 -4.28 41.15 10.53
C ALA A 40 -3.21 40.15 10.08
N LEU A 41 -3.56 39.18 9.24
CA LEU A 41 -2.61 38.15 8.80
C LEU A 41 -1.61 38.68 7.77
N VAL A 42 -2.10 39.37 6.74
CA VAL A 42 -1.28 39.88 5.63
C VAL A 42 -0.67 41.22 6.03
N GLY A 43 -1.52 42.17 6.43
CA GLY A 43 -1.10 43.50 6.86
C GLY A 43 -0.19 43.43 8.08
N GLY A 44 -0.57 42.69 9.13
CA GLY A 44 0.27 42.55 10.32
C GLY A 44 1.66 41.99 10.04
N ARG A 45 1.77 40.94 9.20
CA ARG A 45 3.06 40.39 8.78
C ARG A 45 3.86 41.37 7.93
N TYR A 46 3.20 42.03 6.97
CA TYR A 46 3.85 43.01 6.10
C TYR A 46 4.34 44.22 6.87
N THR A 47 3.51 44.82 7.74
CA THR A 47 3.89 45.96 8.57
C THR A 47 5.02 45.59 9.51
N TRP A 48 4.99 44.40 10.10
CA TRP A 48 6.07 43.94 10.97
C TRP A 48 7.37 43.77 10.19
N ALA A 49 7.34 43.07 9.05
CA ALA A 49 8.52 42.89 8.20
C ALA A 49 9.07 44.25 7.71
N ARG A 50 8.19 45.19 7.36
CA ARG A 50 8.58 46.52 6.90
C ARG A 50 9.19 47.36 8.02
N LEU A 51 8.63 47.31 9.22
CA LEU A 51 9.18 47.97 10.41
C LEU A 51 10.56 47.41 10.76
N GLN A 52 10.73 46.08 10.72
CA GLN A 52 12.01 45.40 10.96
C GLN A 52 13.07 45.77 9.91
N MET A 53 12.71 45.81 8.63
CA MET A 53 13.60 46.28 7.57
C MET A 53 13.98 47.76 7.75
N PHE A 54 13.02 48.60 8.12
CA PHE A 54 13.27 50.02 8.35
C PHE A 54 14.18 50.27 9.56
N SER A 55 13.99 49.49 10.63
CA SER A 55 14.86 49.55 11.81
C SER A 55 16.29 49.08 11.51
N ALA A 56 16.43 48.03 10.68
CA ALA A 56 17.73 47.52 10.26
C ALA A 56 18.46 48.53 9.34
N PHE A 57 17.75 49.11 8.37
CA PHE A 57 18.31 50.11 7.45
C PHE A 57 18.82 51.36 8.17
N ARG A 58 18.10 51.81 9.21
CA ARG A 58 18.50 52.98 10.01
C ARG A 58 19.46 52.67 11.16
N ARG A 59 19.98 51.43 11.26
CA ARG A 59 20.89 50.99 12.35
C ARG A 59 20.39 51.42 13.73
N TRP A 60 19.12 51.11 14.02
CA TRP A 60 18.49 51.61 15.24
C TRP A 60 19.18 51.16 16.54
N GLY A 61 19.93 50.05 16.48
CA GLY A 61 20.67 49.48 17.61
C GLY A 61 22.08 50.05 17.86
N ASP A 62 22.72 50.71 16.88
CA ASP A 62 24.16 51.08 16.96
C ASP A 62 24.40 52.56 17.32
N SER A 63 23.37 53.39 17.46
CA SER A 63 23.54 54.86 17.62
C SER A 63 23.23 55.36 19.03
N ALA A 64 24.26 55.80 19.76
CA ALA A 64 24.16 56.38 21.10
C ALA A 64 23.55 57.81 21.15
N GLN A 65 23.15 58.38 20.00
CA GLN A 65 22.95 59.84 19.88
C GLN A 65 21.54 60.32 19.49
N SER A 66 20.53 59.44 19.39
CA SER A 66 19.14 59.87 19.14
C SER A 66 18.15 59.27 20.14
N THR A 67 17.70 60.12 21.08
CA THR A 67 16.83 59.77 22.21
C THR A 67 15.53 59.10 21.80
N TRP A 68 14.74 59.72 20.90
CA TRP A 68 13.44 59.15 20.47
C TRP A 68 13.59 57.83 19.71
N ARG A 69 14.73 57.70 19.01
CA ARG A 69 15.05 56.54 18.19
C ARG A 69 15.28 55.32 19.08
N HIS A 70 16.27 55.39 19.96
CA HIS A 70 16.59 54.29 20.84
C HIS A 70 15.37 53.81 21.66
N THR A 71 14.54 54.76 22.13
CA THR A 71 13.28 54.45 22.82
C THR A 71 12.32 53.65 21.93
N ALA A 72 12.11 54.05 20.67
CA ALA A 72 11.22 53.34 19.76
C ALA A 72 11.73 51.93 19.38
N TRP A 73 13.05 51.73 19.28
CA TRP A 73 13.64 50.38 19.15
C TRP A 73 13.35 49.50 20.36
N ILE A 74 13.52 50.01 21.58
CA ILE A 74 13.19 49.28 22.81
C ILE A 74 11.70 48.91 22.84
N TRP A 75 10.80 49.84 22.47
CA TRP A 75 9.37 49.56 22.40
C TRP A 75 9.03 48.49 21.37
N LEU A 76 9.68 48.51 20.21
CA LEU A 76 9.51 47.49 19.17
C LEU A 76 9.93 46.10 19.69
N GLN A 77 11.09 46.00 20.33
CA GLN A 77 11.60 44.75 20.93
C GLN A 77 10.70 44.26 22.08
N LYS A 78 10.23 45.18 22.93
CA LYS A 78 9.29 44.85 24.01
C LYS A 78 7.95 44.36 23.45
N ALA A 79 7.42 44.99 22.41
CA ALA A 79 6.19 44.56 21.74
C ALA A 79 6.35 43.17 21.12
N GLU A 80 7.50 42.86 20.53
CA GLU A 80 7.81 41.52 20.00
C GLU A 80 7.81 40.46 21.12
N ASN A 81 8.49 40.74 22.22
CA ASN A 81 8.56 39.84 23.36
C ASN A 81 7.18 39.62 24.01
N VAL A 82 6.39 40.70 24.15
CA VAL A 82 5.00 40.60 24.64
C VAL A 82 4.14 39.78 23.69
N TYR A 83 4.27 39.97 22.37
CA TYR A 83 3.54 39.17 21.38
C TYR A 83 3.94 37.69 21.44
N LYS A 84 5.24 37.37 21.57
CA LYS A 84 5.73 35.99 21.75
C LYS A 84 5.18 35.36 23.02
N ALA A 85 5.23 36.07 24.14
CA ALA A 85 4.69 35.60 25.42
C ALA A 85 3.17 35.38 25.33
N ALA A 86 2.43 36.32 24.75
CA ALA A 86 0.99 36.19 24.52
C ALA A 86 0.67 35.00 23.60
N SER A 87 1.47 34.77 22.56
CA SER A 87 1.31 33.65 21.64
C SER A 87 1.57 32.31 22.33
N PHE A 88 2.56 32.26 23.22
CA PHE A 88 2.86 31.08 24.03
C PHE A 88 1.72 30.78 25.03
N ILE A 89 1.21 31.79 25.72
CA ILE A 89 0.03 31.66 26.59
C ILE A 89 -1.19 31.19 25.77
N ASN A 90 -1.38 31.74 24.57
CA ASN A 90 -2.45 31.30 23.67
C ASN A 90 -2.31 29.83 23.29
N LEU A 91 -1.09 29.38 22.99
CA LEU A 91 -0.77 27.98 22.70
C LEU A 91 -1.08 27.07 23.89
N LEU A 92 -0.69 27.43 25.11
CA LEU A 92 -0.99 26.64 26.31
C LEU A 92 -2.51 26.49 26.52
N ILE A 93 -3.25 27.59 26.37
CA ILE A 93 -4.72 27.57 26.48
C ILE A 93 -5.33 26.73 25.34
N PHE A 94 -4.75 26.80 24.14
CA PHE A 94 -5.16 26.00 23.00
C PHE A 94 -4.91 24.51 23.24
N LEU A 95 -3.79 24.11 23.82
CA LEU A 95 -3.53 22.71 24.16
C LEU A 95 -4.50 22.18 25.21
N ARG A 96 -4.90 23.02 26.17
CA ARG A 96 -5.89 22.62 27.19
C ARG A 96 -7.33 22.56 26.67
N THR A 97 -7.72 23.48 25.77
CA THR A 97 -9.14 23.69 25.40
C THR A 97 -9.46 23.32 23.93
N GLY A 98 -8.46 23.31 23.05
CA GLY A 98 -8.59 23.00 21.62
C GLY A 98 -9.37 24.01 20.76
N ARG A 99 -9.58 25.25 21.22
CA ARG A 99 -10.51 26.21 20.55
C ARG A 99 -9.88 27.13 19.49
N TYR A 100 -8.89 27.95 19.84
CA TYR A 100 -8.32 28.98 18.94
C TYR A 100 -6.82 28.78 18.75
N ARG A 101 -6.35 28.65 17.50
CA ARG A 101 -4.93 28.32 17.21
C ARG A 101 -4.02 29.55 17.25
N SER A 102 -4.58 30.73 16.99
CA SER A 102 -3.82 31.99 16.94
C SER A 102 -4.47 33.09 17.78
N LEU A 103 -3.67 34.06 18.21
CA LEU A 103 -4.15 35.25 18.91
C LEU A 103 -5.17 36.04 18.09
N ILE A 104 -4.94 36.14 16.77
CA ILE A 104 -5.81 36.85 15.84
C ILE A 104 -7.20 36.21 15.80
N GLU A 105 -7.26 34.87 15.74
CA GLU A 105 -8.52 34.12 15.81
C GLU A 105 -9.23 34.30 17.15
N ARG A 106 -8.46 34.36 18.25
CA ARG A 106 -9.02 34.60 19.59
C ARG A 106 -9.64 35.99 19.71
N LEU A 107 -8.97 37.03 19.19
CA LEU A 107 -9.47 38.40 19.20
C LEU A 107 -10.72 38.58 18.32
N LEU A 108 -10.74 37.92 17.16
CA LEU A 108 -11.88 37.96 16.24
C LEU A 108 -13.00 36.97 16.60
N ASN A 109 -12.78 36.11 17.60
CA ASN A 109 -13.66 35.00 18.00
C ASN A 109 -13.98 34.05 16.82
N ALA A 110 -13.02 33.90 15.91
CA ALA A 110 -13.13 33.05 14.74
C ALA A 110 -12.67 31.63 15.09
N ARG A 111 -13.60 30.69 15.23
CA ARG A 111 -13.27 29.29 15.57
C ARG A 111 -13.22 28.42 14.32
N LEU A 112 -12.21 27.57 14.21
CA LEU A 112 -12.12 26.56 13.18
C LEU A 112 -12.88 25.30 13.63
N VAL A 113 -13.95 24.94 12.93
CA VAL A 113 -14.86 23.83 13.27
C VAL A 113 -15.01 22.91 12.07
N TYR A 114 -15.23 21.61 12.30
CA TYR A 114 -15.54 20.67 11.22
C TYR A 114 -16.85 21.02 10.54
N GLU A 115 -16.87 21.01 9.21
CA GLU A 115 -18.08 21.32 8.45
C GLU A 115 -19.07 20.15 8.45
N ARG A 116 -18.56 18.92 8.42
CA ARG A 116 -19.34 17.68 8.48
C ARG A 116 -18.69 16.72 9.49
N PRO A 117 -19.33 16.42 10.63
CA PRO A 117 -18.76 15.46 11.59
C PRO A 117 -18.70 14.05 11.02
N ASN A 118 -19.69 13.69 10.21
CA ASN A 118 -19.83 12.36 9.62
C ASN A 118 -19.16 12.29 8.24
N MET A 119 -17.94 12.78 8.08
CA MET A 119 -17.11 12.19 7.04
C MET A 119 -16.84 10.77 7.51
N SER A 120 -17.61 9.82 6.97
CA SER A 120 -17.25 8.41 7.01
C SER A 120 -15.77 8.35 6.68
N ARG A 121 -14.96 8.01 7.68
CA ARG A 121 -13.58 7.57 7.47
C ARG A 121 -13.70 6.64 6.26
N THR A 122 -13.22 7.07 5.11
CA THR A 122 -13.19 6.23 3.92
C THR A 122 -12.26 5.11 4.33
N VAL A 123 -12.84 4.02 4.84
CA VAL A 123 -12.12 2.84 5.26
C VAL A 123 -11.41 2.40 4.00
N SER A 124 -10.09 2.42 4.02
CA SER A 124 -9.29 2.05 2.86
C SER A 124 -9.53 0.57 2.57
N PHE A 125 -10.54 0.29 1.76
CA PHE A 125 -10.90 -1.06 1.34
C PHE A 125 -9.84 -1.68 0.42
N GLU A 126 -8.84 -0.90 0.01
CA GLU A 126 -7.74 -1.35 -0.84
C GLU A 126 -7.03 -2.59 -0.29
N TYR A 127 -6.71 -2.62 1.01
CA TYR A 127 -6.01 -3.76 1.60
C TYR A 127 -6.94 -4.98 1.74
N MET A 128 -8.18 -4.75 2.19
CA MET A 128 -9.19 -5.81 2.35
C MET A 128 -9.56 -6.45 1.01
N ASN A 129 -9.74 -5.64 -0.04
CA ASN A 129 -10.09 -6.11 -1.38
C ASN A 129 -8.93 -6.89 -2.02
N ARG A 130 -7.68 -6.46 -1.81
CA ARG A 130 -6.51 -7.22 -2.25
C ARG A 130 -6.45 -8.59 -1.56
N GLN A 131 -6.69 -8.65 -0.25
CA GLN A 131 -6.72 -9.91 0.50
C GLN A 131 -7.82 -10.85 0.00
N LEU A 132 -9.03 -10.33 -0.24
CA LEU A 132 -10.15 -11.13 -0.75
C LEU A 132 -9.83 -11.75 -2.13
N VAL A 133 -9.28 -10.93 -3.03
CA VAL A 133 -8.90 -11.38 -4.38
C VAL A 133 -7.81 -12.44 -4.34
N TRP A 134 -6.76 -12.25 -3.54
CA TRP A 134 -5.68 -13.23 -3.44
C TRP A 134 -6.12 -14.54 -2.81
N HIS A 135 -6.98 -14.48 -1.79
CA HIS A 135 -7.53 -15.66 -1.15
C HIS A 135 -8.38 -16.49 -2.12
N GLU A 136 -9.38 -15.87 -2.76
CA GLU A 136 -10.22 -16.52 -3.78
C GLU A 136 -9.41 -17.08 -4.94
N PHE A 137 -8.38 -16.34 -5.39
CA PHE A 137 -7.49 -16.80 -6.46
C PHE A 137 -6.70 -18.05 -6.05
N SER A 138 -6.23 -18.13 -4.81
CA SER A 138 -5.49 -19.30 -4.30
C SER A 138 -6.36 -20.55 -4.19
N GLU A 139 -7.62 -20.40 -3.75
CA GLU A 139 -8.59 -21.49 -3.71
C GLU A 139 -8.91 -22.02 -5.11
N LEU A 140 -9.14 -21.12 -6.07
CA LEU A 140 -9.34 -21.50 -7.48
C LEU A 140 -8.09 -22.19 -8.06
N LEU A 141 -6.90 -21.70 -7.74
CA LEU A 141 -5.65 -22.31 -8.22
C LEU A 141 -5.46 -23.73 -7.66
N LEU A 142 -5.79 -23.96 -6.38
CA LEU A 142 -5.73 -25.30 -5.78
C LEU A 142 -6.71 -26.28 -6.43
N LEU A 143 -7.86 -25.80 -6.92
CA LEU A 143 -8.82 -26.63 -7.66
C LEU A 143 -8.36 -26.91 -9.09
N ILE A 144 -7.65 -25.98 -9.71
CA ILE A 144 -7.10 -26.11 -11.06
C ILE A 144 -5.84 -27.00 -11.06
N LEU A 145 -4.97 -26.88 -10.05
CA LEU A 145 -3.69 -27.58 -9.97
C LEU A 145 -3.76 -29.11 -10.20
N PRO A 146 -4.71 -29.87 -9.60
CA PRO A 146 -4.85 -31.31 -9.87
C PRO A 146 -5.47 -31.63 -11.24
N LEU A 147 -6.16 -30.69 -11.86
CA LEU A 147 -6.74 -30.83 -13.20
C LEU A 147 -5.73 -30.50 -14.31
N LEU A 148 -4.70 -29.70 -13.99
CA LEU A 148 -3.63 -29.37 -14.93
C LEU A 148 -2.71 -30.58 -15.11
N ASN A 149 -2.85 -31.24 -16.24
CA ASN A 149 -1.92 -32.28 -16.66
C ASN A 149 -0.56 -31.63 -17.02
N ILE A 150 0.33 -31.54 -16.02
CA ILE A 150 1.67 -30.93 -16.11
C ILE A 150 2.46 -31.49 -17.31
N THR A 151 2.18 -32.73 -17.74
CA THR A 151 2.82 -33.34 -18.91
C THR A 151 2.37 -32.75 -20.24
N SER A 152 1.13 -32.28 -20.35
CA SER A 152 0.59 -31.63 -21.56
C SER A 152 1.07 -30.18 -21.67
N ILE A 153 1.14 -29.47 -20.53
CA ILE A 153 1.69 -28.10 -20.48
C ILE A 153 3.18 -28.11 -20.78
N LYS A 154 3.94 -29.07 -20.25
CA LYS A 154 5.36 -29.24 -20.61
C LYS A 154 5.53 -29.50 -22.10
N LYS A 155 4.71 -30.37 -22.70
CA LYS A 155 4.74 -30.63 -24.16
C LYS A 155 4.35 -29.42 -25.02
N ALA A 156 3.45 -28.56 -24.52
CA ALA A 156 3.06 -27.33 -25.19
C ALA A 156 4.09 -26.20 -25.02
N LEU A 157 4.82 -26.17 -23.90
CA LEU A 157 5.93 -25.23 -23.67
C LEU A 157 7.22 -25.68 -24.35
N THR A 158 7.42 -26.98 -24.55
CA THR A 158 8.48 -27.52 -25.40
C THR A 158 7.98 -27.62 -26.84
N PHE A 159 7.86 -26.49 -27.55
CA PHE A 159 8.16 -26.30 -28.99
C PHE A 159 7.62 -24.91 -29.44
N PRO A 160 8.31 -24.13 -30.31
CA PRO A 160 9.45 -24.52 -31.14
C PRO A 160 10.68 -23.60 -30.97
N PHE A 161 11.78 -24.15 -30.47
CA PHE A 161 13.10 -23.68 -30.89
C PHE A 161 13.81 -24.87 -31.55
N SER A 162 13.48 -25.03 -32.82
CA SER A 162 14.04 -26.01 -33.74
C SER A 162 15.48 -25.64 -34.04
N SER A 163 16.43 -26.49 -33.63
CA SER A 163 17.72 -26.60 -34.30
C SER A 163 17.89 -28.06 -34.67
N GLU A 164 17.98 -28.31 -35.97
CA GLU A 164 18.17 -29.60 -36.59
C GLU A 164 19.43 -30.29 -36.06
N GLN A 165 19.26 -31.53 -35.58
CA GLN A 165 20.33 -32.50 -35.71
C GLN A 165 19.73 -33.89 -35.89
N MET A 166 19.38 -34.20 -37.14
CA MET A 166 19.28 -35.57 -37.63
C MET A 166 20.60 -36.27 -37.32
N SER A 167 20.62 -37.09 -36.28
CA SER A 167 21.69 -38.06 -36.06
C SER A 167 21.07 -39.34 -35.53
N LYS A 168 21.33 -40.38 -36.31
CA LYS A 168 20.93 -41.78 -36.18
C LYS A 168 21.51 -42.33 -34.86
N VAL A 169 20.87 -42.06 -33.72
CA VAL A 169 21.29 -42.61 -32.43
C VAL A 169 20.61 -43.97 -32.25
N LYS A 170 21.44 -45.02 -32.29
CA LYS A 170 21.12 -46.40 -31.87
C LYS A 170 20.09 -46.38 -30.73
N LEU A 171 19.00 -47.12 -30.91
CA LEU A 171 18.07 -47.46 -29.83
C LEU A 171 18.88 -47.83 -28.59
N LYS A 172 18.86 -46.96 -27.57
CA LYS A 172 19.41 -47.29 -26.25
C LYS A 172 18.53 -48.41 -25.70
N GLU A 173 19.02 -49.65 -25.79
CA GLU A 173 18.27 -50.87 -25.46
C GLU A 173 17.70 -50.87 -24.02
N ASN A 174 18.21 -50.00 -23.14
CA ASN A 174 17.85 -49.90 -21.73
C ASN A 174 17.20 -48.55 -21.32
N ALA A 175 16.53 -47.86 -22.25
CA ALA A 175 15.80 -46.62 -21.97
C ALA A 175 14.30 -46.88 -21.72
N CYS A 176 13.70 -46.19 -20.75
CA CYS A 176 12.25 -46.20 -20.59
C CYS A 176 11.61 -45.38 -21.73
N PRO A 177 10.69 -45.93 -22.55
CA PRO A 177 10.08 -45.20 -23.67
C PRO A 177 9.08 -44.11 -23.26
N ILE A 178 8.82 -43.92 -21.96
CA ILE A 178 7.89 -42.90 -21.44
C ILE A 178 8.63 -41.70 -20.84
N CYS A 179 9.72 -41.94 -20.12
CA CYS A 179 10.48 -40.90 -19.42
C CYS A 179 11.92 -40.76 -19.92
N GLU A 180 12.34 -41.58 -20.88
CA GLU A 180 13.65 -41.58 -21.55
C GLU A 180 14.87 -41.72 -20.62
N GLN A 181 14.64 -42.11 -19.36
CA GLN A 181 15.70 -42.29 -18.37
C GLN A 181 16.59 -43.50 -18.73
N CYS A 182 17.91 -43.27 -18.74
CA CYS A 182 18.95 -44.29 -18.88
C CYS A 182 20.03 -44.11 -17.79
N PRO A 183 20.36 -45.13 -16.98
CA PRO A 183 19.72 -46.44 -16.87
C PRO A 183 18.37 -46.37 -16.14
N ILE A 184 17.48 -47.34 -16.39
CA ILE A 184 16.23 -47.48 -15.65
C ILE A 184 16.55 -47.93 -14.21
N THR A 185 16.18 -47.13 -13.21
CA THR A 185 16.47 -47.42 -11.79
C THR A 185 15.80 -48.70 -11.28
N ILE A 186 14.53 -48.92 -11.65
CA ILE A 186 13.77 -50.13 -11.29
C ILE A 186 13.06 -50.63 -12.53
N THR A 187 13.66 -51.62 -13.18
CA THR A 187 13.18 -52.19 -14.45
C THR A 187 12.00 -53.12 -14.22
N TYR A 188 10.90 -52.82 -14.91
CA TYR A 188 9.72 -53.67 -14.99
C TYR A 188 9.45 -54.03 -16.44
N VAL A 189 8.99 -55.25 -16.67
CA VAL A 189 8.55 -55.74 -17.98
C VAL A 189 7.04 -55.82 -18.06
N ALA A 190 6.50 -55.46 -19.22
CA ALA A 190 5.09 -55.55 -19.54
C ALA A 190 4.77 -56.90 -20.20
N HIS A 191 3.86 -57.68 -19.64
CA HIS A 191 3.40 -58.96 -20.21
C HIS A 191 2.11 -58.77 -21.02
N PRO A 192 1.97 -59.41 -22.21
CA PRO A 192 2.83 -60.47 -22.78
C PRO A 192 4.04 -60.00 -23.60
N CYS A 193 4.13 -58.71 -23.93
CA CYS A 193 5.08 -58.20 -24.93
C CYS A 193 6.56 -58.06 -24.49
N GLN A 194 6.88 -58.33 -23.23
CA GLN A 194 8.21 -58.29 -22.60
C GLN A 194 9.00 -56.98 -22.73
N HIS A 195 8.37 -55.87 -23.09
CA HIS A 195 9.04 -54.57 -23.20
C HIS A 195 9.34 -53.95 -21.83
N GLN A 196 10.54 -53.34 -21.72
CA GLN A 196 11.05 -52.74 -20.47
C GLN A 196 10.57 -51.30 -20.24
N TYR A 197 10.22 -51.00 -18.99
CA TYR A 197 9.77 -49.70 -18.51
C TYR A 197 10.31 -49.42 -17.10
N CYS A 198 10.24 -48.15 -16.68
CA CYS A 198 10.42 -47.77 -15.28
C CYS A 198 9.16 -48.14 -14.45
N TYR A 199 9.33 -48.59 -13.21
CA TYR A 199 8.21 -48.94 -12.31
C TYR A 199 7.12 -47.87 -12.28
N TYR A 200 7.50 -46.61 -12.01
CA TYR A 200 6.57 -45.49 -11.92
C TYR A 200 5.81 -45.27 -13.24
N CYS A 201 6.50 -45.35 -14.36
CA CYS A 201 5.96 -45.10 -15.69
C CYS A 201 4.90 -46.14 -16.07
N LEU A 202 5.21 -47.42 -15.84
CA LEU A 202 4.32 -48.53 -16.15
C LEU A 202 3.14 -48.55 -15.18
N ARG A 203 3.39 -48.45 -13.87
CA ARG A 203 2.36 -48.48 -12.84
C ARG A 203 1.35 -47.33 -12.98
N THR A 204 1.83 -46.10 -13.20
CA THR A 204 0.96 -44.93 -13.34
C THR A 204 0.07 -45.05 -14.57
N ARG A 205 0.59 -45.58 -15.68
CA ARG A 205 -0.20 -45.78 -16.91
C ARG A 205 -1.22 -46.90 -16.80
N CYS A 206 -0.89 -48.01 -16.14
CA CYS A 206 -1.84 -49.09 -15.88
C CYS A 206 -2.95 -48.67 -14.90
N ILE A 207 -2.66 -47.81 -13.92
CA ILE A 207 -3.68 -47.27 -13.00
C ILE A 207 -4.58 -46.27 -13.74
N ALA A 208 -3.98 -45.37 -14.52
CA ALA A 208 -4.75 -44.35 -15.24
C ALA A 208 -5.65 -44.95 -16.32
N ASN A 209 -5.20 -46.02 -16.99
CA ASN A 209 -5.95 -46.72 -18.03
C ASN A 209 -5.86 -48.24 -17.82
N PRO A 210 -6.94 -48.92 -17.41
CA PRO A 210 -6.93 -50.37 -17.20
C PRO A 210 -6.71 -51.18 -18.49
N SER A 211 -6.96 -50.59 -19.66
CA SER A 211 -6.65 -51.16 -20.99
C SER A 211 -5.39 -50.53 -21.59
N PHE A 212 -4.36 -50.28 -20.78
CA PHE A 212 -3.11 -49.69 -21.27
C PHE A 212 -2.42 -50.58 -22.31
N ARG A 213 -1.97 -49.96 -23.41
CA ARG A 213 -1.24 -50.61 -24.50
C ARG A 213 0.22 -50.21 -24.48
N CYS A 214 1.10 -51.17 -24.72
CA CYS A 214 2.54 -50.98 -24.79
C CYS A 214 2.89 -49.94 -25.87
N VAL A 215 3.75 -48.98 -25.55
CA VAL A 215 4.16 -47.92 -26.49
C VAL A 215 5.02 -48.47 -27.64
N LYS A 216 5.71 -49.61 -27.45
CA LYS A 216 6.59 -50.22 -28.45
C LYS A 216 5.85 -51.11 -29.46
N CYS A 217 4.92 -51.94 -29.01
CA CYS A 217 4.23 -52.93 -29.86
C CYS A 217 2.70 -52.78 -29.89
N ASN A 218 2.14 -51.80 -29.19
CA ASN A 218 0.70 -51.51 -29.12
C ASN A 218 -0.17 -52.67 -28.57
N GLU A 219 0.45 -53.63 -27.91
CA GLU A 219 -0.23 -54.77 -27.28
C GLU A 219 -0.72 -54.44 -25.87
N GLN A 220 -1.85 -55.02 -25.46
CA GLN A 220 -2.43 -54.73 -24.16
C GLN A 220 -1.56 -55.32 -23.04
N VAL A 221 -1.23 -54.49 -22.06
CA VAL A 221 -0.46 -54.92 -20.89
C VAL A 221 -1.41 -55.56 -19.89
N LEU A 222 -1.30 -56.87 -19.71
CA LEU A 222 -2.14 -57.64 -18.78
C LEU A 222 -1.51 -57.74 -17.39
N ALA A 223 -0.19 -57.86 -17.34
CA ALA A 223 0.55 -57.98 -16.10
C ALA A 223 1.89 -57.24 -16.19
N MET A 224 2.45 -56.91 -15.03
CA MET A 224 3.78 -56.31 -14.92
C MET A 224 4.63 -57.17 -13.99
N GLN A 225 5.88 -57.40 -14.36
CA GLN A 225 6.82 -58.19 -13.55
C GLN A 225 8.12 -57.41 -13.38
N ARG A 226 8.69 -57.46 -12.17
CA ARG A 226 9.99 -56.85 -11.90
C ARG A 226 11.08 -57.71 -12.53
N LEU A 227 11.98 -57.09 -13.29
CA LEU A 227 13.19 -57.76 -13.75
C LEU A 227 14.23 -57.69 -12.60
N PRO A 228 14.73 -58.82 -12.07
CA PRO A 228 15.82 -58.77 -11.12
C PRO A 228 17.04 -58.13 -11.80
N THR A 229 17.55 -57.05 -11.24
CA THR A 229 18.84 -56.49 -11.63
C THR A 229 19.91 -57.45 -11.13
N GLU A 230 20.71 -58.04 -12.03
CA GLU A 230 21.88 -58.82 -11.62
C GLU A 230 22.84 -57.89 -10.86
N GLU A 231 22.82 -57.98 -9.54
CA GLU A 231 23.92 -57.53 -8.70
C GLU A 231 25.12 -58.39 -9.07
N LYS A 232 26.05 -57.81 -9.85
CA LYS A 232 27.36 -58.40 -10.06
C LYS A 232 28.00 -58.62 -8.69
N ALA A 233 28.01 -59.87 -8.25
CA ALA A 233 28.82 -60.33 -7.13
C ALA A 233 30.28 -59.93 -7.41
N LYS A 234 30.82 -59.11 -6.51
CA LYS A 234 32.26 -58.90 -6.36
C LYS A 234 32.57 -58.92 -4.88
#